data_AF-A0A835KMS5-F1
#
_entry.id   AF-A0A835KMS5-F1
#
_cell.length_a   1.000
_cell.length_b   1.000
_cell.length_c   1.000
_cell.angle_alpha   90.00
_cell.angle_beta   90.00
_cell.angle_gamma   90.00
#
_symmetry.space_group_name_H-M   'P 1'
#
loop_
_entity.id
_entity.type
_entity.pdbx_description
1 polymer ?
#
loop_
_entity_poly.entity_id
_entity_poly.type
_entity_poly.pdbx_seq_one_letter_code
_entity_poly.pdbx_strand_id
1 'polypeptide(L)'
;MGLLGFASKEVSSHGVSFLLGAALPTALLIFLASDRLGDGLSTTISSSQGNGAVLPAAADPNEAIFKDLPELLRKVAMEDRTVIITSVNEAWSQPGSLLDLYLDSFKNGEDIAHLLDHLIVVALDAGGFERCKVVHPHCYYLLNATSTDISSANSYMTPAYLELVWTKLTFQQQVLELGYNFLFTAR
;
A
#
# COMPACT_ATOMS: atom_id res chain seq x y z
N MET A 1 28.16 80.45 -9.76
CA MET A 1 29.17 79.49 -9.23
C MET A 1 28.80 78.11 -9.73
N GLY A 2 29.54 77.49 -10.65
CA GLY A 2 30.84 76.81 -10.41
C GLY A 2 30.54 75.37 -9.94
N LEU A 3 30.58 74.37 -10.84
CA LEU A 3 31.61 73.31 -10.96
C LEU A 3 31.61 72.35 -9.75
N LEU A 4 31.68 71.01 -9.79
CA LEU A 4 32.12 69.95 -10.73
C LEU A 4 31.84 68.62 -9.96
N GLY A 5 31.61 67.49 -10.63
CA GLY A 5 31.76 66.19 -9.93
C GLY A 5 31.08 64.96 -10.52
N PHE A 6 31.60 64.49 -11.65
CA PHE A 6 31.72 63.08 -12.12
C PHE A 6 30.63 62.03 -11.88
N ALA A 7 30.15 61.49 -13.01
CA ALA A 7 29.42 60.24 -13.14
C ALA A 7 30.35 59.04 -13.45
N SER A 8 29.80 57.83 -13.22
CA SER A 8 30.23 56.45 -13.57
C SER A 8 30.80 55.66 -12.38
N LYS A 9 30.37 54.44 -12.05
CA LYS A 9 29.58 53.40 -12.76
C LYS A 9 29.14 52.30 -11.77
N GLU A 10 28.29 51.38 -12.25
CA GLU A 10 28.05 50.00 -11.75
C GLU A 10 27.01 49.83 -10.63
N VAL A 11 26.12 48.82 -10.63
CA VAL A 11 25.81 47.69 -11.51
C VAL A 11 24.34 47.31 -11.28
N SER A 12 23.70 46.76 -12.30
CA SER A 12 22.26 46.42 -12.35
C SER A 12 21.79 45.53 -11.18
N SER A 13 20.82 46.05 -10.41
CA SER A 13 20.16 45.42 -9.25
C SER A 13 19.39 44.12 -9.57
N HIS A 14 19.24 43.77 -10.85
CA HIS A 14 18.39 42.64 -11.26
C HIS A 14 19.04 41.25 -11.11
N GLY A 15 20.35 41.15 -10.90
CA GLY A 15 21.03 39.85 -10.72
C GLY A 15 20.89 39.24 -9.31
N VAL A 16 20.73 40.09 -8.28
CA VAL A 16 20.73 39.63 -6.88
C VAL A 16 19.38 39.03 -6.46
N SER A 17 18.27 39.50 -7.05
CA SER A 17 16.93 38.98 -6.73
C SER A 17 16.65 37.59 -7.32
N PHE A 18 17.34 37.18 -8.39
CA PHE A 18 17.10 35.86 -9.01
C PHE A 18 17.77 34.70 -8.25
N LEU A 19 18.89 34.96 -7.55
CA LEU A 19 19.62 33.94 -6.80
C LEU A 19 19.04 33.67 -5.41
N LEU A 20 18.31 34.62 -4.81
CA LEU A 20 17.56 34.38 -3.57
C LEU A 20 16.23 33.62 -3.78
N GLY A 21 15.67 33.65 -4.99
CA GLY A 21 14.43 32.93 -5.32
C GLY A 21 14.58 31.43 -5.55
N ALA A 22 15.79 30.96 -5.88
CA ALA A 22 16.07 29.55 -6.18
C ALA A 22 16.58 28.73 -4.97
N ALA A 23 17.03 29.39 -3.90
CA ALA A 23 17.55 28.71 -2.72
C ALA A 23 16.43 28.10 -1.85
N LEU A 24 15.26 28.75 -1.80
CA LEU A 24 14.13 28.32 -0.97
C LEU A 24 13.48 26.99 -1.43
N PRO A 25 13.18 26.78 -2.74
CA PRO A 25 12.62 25.52 -3.20
C PRO A 25 13.60 24.35 -3.03
N THR A 26 14.89 24.61 -3.24
CA THR A 26 15.95 23.59 -3.11
C THR A 26 16.14 23.17 -1.66
N ALA A 27 16.11 24.12 -0.71
CA ALA A 27 16.13 23.81 0.72
C ALA A 27 14.89 23.03 1.16
N LEU A 28 13.69 23.40 0.66
CA LEU A 28 12.45 22.69 0.99
C LEU A 28 12.46 21.24 0.47
N LEU A 29 13.00 20.98 -0.72
CA LEU A 29 13.15 19.62 -1.25
C LEU A 29 14.14 18.78 -0.42
N ILE A 30 15.22 19.39 0.09
CA ILE A 30 16.18 18.71 0.97
C ILE A 30 15.54 18.40 2.33
N PHE A 31 14.78 19.33 2.92
CA PHE A 31 14.05 19.07 4.16
C PHE A 31 12.99 17.97 3.99
N LEU A 32 12.20 17.99 2.91
CA LEU A 32 11.22 16.93 2.62
C LEU A 32 11.86 15.56 2.32
N ALA A 33 13.08 15.54 1.77
CA ALA A 33 13.85 14.32 1.56
C ALA A 33 14.45 13.79 2.88
N SER A 34 14.87 14.66 3.80
CA SER A 34 15.36 14.27 5.13
C SER A 34 14.26 13.67 6.00
N ASP A 35 13.02 14.16 5.93
CA ASP A 35 11.88 13.54 6.62
C ASP A 35 11.57 12.13 6.07
N ARG A 36 11.98 11.83 4.83
CA ARG A 36 11.88 10.47 4.26
C ARG A 36 13.11 9.59 4.50
N LEU A 37 14.25 10.17 4.91
CA LEU A 37 15.47 9.43 5.24
C LEU A 37 15.65 9.20 6.75
N GLY A 38 14.94 9.95 7.60
CA GLY A 38 15.04 9.88 9.06
C GLY A 38 14.51 8.58 9.68
N ASP A 39 13.52 7.94 9.05
CA ASP A 39 12.93 6.69 9.56
C ASP A 39 13.67 5.42 9.07
N GLY A 40 14.66 5.57 8.18
CA GLY A 40 15.36 4.45 7.54
C GLY A 40 16.75 4.12 8.08
N LEU A 41 17.29 4.86 9.05
CA LEU A 41 18.69 4.68 9.48
C LEU A 41 18.89 4.71 11.00
N SER A 42 18.04 4.01 11.75
CA SER A 42 18.34 3.63 13.13
C SER A 42 18.56 2.13 13.25
N THR A 43 19.68 1.64 12.71
CA THR A 43 20.29 0.38 13.17
C THR A 43 21.82 0.48 13.14
N THR A 44 22.35 0.97 14.26
CA THR A 44 23.49 0.42 14.99
C THR A 44 24.77 0.06 14.21
N ILE A 45 25.76 0.96 14.21
CA ILE A 45 27.16 0.56 14.07
C ILE A 45 27.72 0.33 15.48
N SER A 46 27.93 -0.93 15.85
CA SER A 46 28.79 -1.30 16.98
C SER A 46 29.91 -2.18 16.46
N SER A 47 31.14 -1.71 16.66
CA SER A 47 32.36 -2.41 16.26
C SER A 47 32.79 -3.44 17.31
N SER A 48 33.28 -4.56 16.77
CA SER A 48 34.22 -5.55 17.31
C SER A 48 33.80 -6.49 18.46
N GLN A 49 33.59 -7.74 18.04
CA GLN A 49 34.34 -8.95 18.45
C GLN A 49 33.86 -9.74 19.69
N GLY A 50 33.22 -10.88 19.39
CA GLY A 50 33.00 -11.99 20.32
C GLY A 50 32.28 -13.15 19.62
N ASN A 51 32.89 -14.35 19.63
CA ASN A 51 32.29 -15.57 19.12
C ASN A 51 30.93 -15.84 19.79
N GLY A 52 29.87 -15.99 18.99
CA GLY A 52 28.53 -16.33 19.48
C GLY A 52 27.63 -16.73 18.32
N ALA A 53 26.83 -17.78 18.54
CA ALA A 53 25.99 -18.45 17.57
C ALA A 53 25.22 -17.51 16.62
N VAL A 54 25.14 -17.90 15.34
CA VAL A 54 24.21 -17.32 14.37
C VAL A 54 22.79 -17.57 14.90
N LEU A 55 22.21 -16.56 15.54
CA LEU A 55 20.77 -16.49 15.74
C LEU A 55 20.12 -16.38 14.35
N PRO A 56 19.03 -17.11 14.06
CA PRO A 56 18.35 -16.98 12.79
C PRO A 56 17.92 -15.51 12.63
N ALA A 57 18.20 -14.94 11.45
CA ALA A 57 17.67 -13.63 11.08
C ALA A 57 16.16 -13.66 11.30
N ALA A 58 15.62 -12.66 12.01
CA ALA A 58 14.18 -12.53 12.18
C ALA A 58 13.54 -12.54 10.79
N ALA A 59 12.60 -13.46 10.55
CA ALA A 59 11.89 -13.54 9.29
C ALA A 59 11.22 -12.20 9.01
N ASP A 60 11.29 -11.73 7.76
CA ASP A 60 10.56 -10.53 7.34
C ASP A 60 9.06 -10.76 7.62
N PRO A 61 8.41 -9.92 8.44
CA PRO A 61 6.98 -10.05 8.73
C PRO A 61 6.12 -10.13 7.47
N ASN A 62 6.52 -9.44 6.39
CA ASN A 62 5.81 -9.47 5.11
C ASN A 62 5.96 -10.82 4.39
N GLU A 63 7.13 -11.45 4.46
CA GLU A 63 7.37 -12.77 3.87
C GLU A 63 6.46 -13.83 4.52
N ALA A 64 6.22 -13.74 5.82
CA ALA A 64 5.30 -14.62 6.53
C ALA A 64 3.82 -14.34 6.16
N ILE A 65 3.43 -13.08 6.04
CA ILE A 65 2.05 -12.68 5.69
C ILE A 65 1.69 -13.10 4.27
N PHE A 66 2.64 -13.02 3.32
CA PHE A 66 2.40 -13.23 1.89
C PHE A 66 2.86 -14.59 1.35
N LYS A 67 3.28 -15.50 2.23
CA LYS A 67 3.88 -16.79 1.87
C LYS A 67 3.07 -17.60 0.86
N ASP A 68 1.75 -17.67 1.03
CA ASP A 68 0.87 -18.52 0.21
C ASP A 68 0.30 -17.78 -1.02
N LEU A 69 0.51 -16.46 -1.11
CA LEU A 69 -0.03 -15.62 -2.18
C LEU A 69 0.49 -16.02 -3.58
N PRO A 70 1.79 -16.29 -3.81
CA PRO A 70 2.29 -16.65 -5.14
C PRO A 70 1.63 -17.90 -5.72
N GLU A 71 1.36 -18.91 -4.88
CA GLU A 71 0.69 -20.13 -5.31
C GLU A 71 -0.77 -19.87 -5.67
N LEU A 72 -1.47 -19.10 -4.83
CA LEU A 72 -2.86 -18.71 -5.11
C LEU A 72 -2.97 -17.91 -6.41
N LEU A 73 -2.11 -16.92 -6.62
CA LEU A 73 -2.09 -16.12 -7.85
C LEU A 73 -1.86 -16.99 -9.08
N ARG A 74 -0.92 -17.94 -9.03
CA ARG A 74 -0.67 -18.87 -10.15
C ARG A 74 -1.90 -19.74 -10.47
N LYS A 75 -2.69 -20.09 -9.46
CA LYS A 75 -3.88 -20.93 -9.61
C LYS A 75 -5.07 -20.15 -10.18
N VAL A 76 -5.21 -18.88 -9.79
CA VAL A 76 -6.42 -18.08 -10.03
C VAL A 76 -6.26 -17.12 -11.22
N ALA A 77 -5.04 -16.75 -11.60
CA ALA A 77 -4.82 -15.78 -12.67
C ALA A 77 -5.31 -16.26 -14.04
N MET A 78 -5.77 -15.30 -14.84
CA MET A 78 -6.05 -15.45 -16.26
C MET A 78 -4.75 -15.63 -17.06
N GLU A 79 -4.86 -15.90 -18.37
CA GLU A 79 -3.70 -16.12 -19.27
C GLU A 79 -2.71 -14.94 -19.29
N ASP A 80 -3.21 -13.72 -19.14
CA ASP A 80 -2.44 -12.47 -19.11
C ASP A 80 -1.93 -12.09 -17.71
N ARG A 81 -2.02 -13.02 -16.75
CA ARG A 81 -1.69 -12.83 -15.33
C ARG A 81 -2.60 -11.84 -14.59
N THR A 82 -3.79 -11.57 -15.09
CA THR A 82 -4.78 -10.74 -14.37
C THR A 82 -5.56 -11.58 -13.34
N VAL A 83 -5.73 -11.05 -12.13
CA VAL A 83 -6.66 -11.57 -11.11
C VAL A 83 -7.73 -10.54 -10.78
N ILE A 84 -8.91 -10.97 -10.38
CA ILE A 84 -9.95 -10.09 -9.82
C ILE A 84 -9.83 -10.17 -8.30
N ILE A 85 -9.82 -9.02 -7.63
CA ILE A 85 -9.65 -8.94 -6.18
C ILE A 85 -10.85 -8.21 -5.58
N THR A 86 -11.44 -8.81 -4.55
CA THR A 86 -12.32 -8.11 -3.63
C THR A 86 -11.83 -8.30 -2.21
N SER A 87 -12.18 -7.39 -1.30
CA SER A 87 -11.79 -7.48 0.10
C SER A 87 -12.99 -7.32 1.00
N VAL A 88 -13.06 -8.15 2.04
CA VAL A 88 -14.17 -8.20 2.98
C VAL A 88 -13.68 -8.35 4.40
N ASN A 89 -14.43 -7.76 5.33
CA ASN A 89 -14.33 -8.03 6.75
C ASN A 89 -15.60 -8.76 7.22
N GLU A 90 -15.70 -9.06 8.51
CA GLU A 90 -16.85 -9.75 9.10
C GLU A 90 -18.16 -9.03 8.79
N ALA A 91 -18.20 -7.70 8.92
CA ALA A 91 -19.41 -6.93 8.65
C ALA A 91 -19.90 -7.03 7.19
N TRP A 92 -18.99 -7.10 6.22
CA TRP A 92 -19.31 -7.16 4.79
C TRP A 92 -19.41 -8.59 4.22
N SER A 93 -19.16 -9.60 5.05
CA SER A 93 -19.26 -11.01 4.65
C SER A 93 -20.51 -11.71 5.17
N GLN A 94 -21.21 -11.13 6.16
CA GLN A 94 -22.43 -11.70 6.76
C GLN A 94 -23.41 -12.28 5.72
N PRO A 95 -24.17 -13.34 6.05
CA PRO A 95 -25.17 -13.90 5.13
C PRO A 95 -26.13 -12.84 4.59
N GLY A 96 -26.31 -12.81 3.27
CA GLY A 96 -27.13 -11.83 2.55
C GLY A 96 -26.52 -10.41 2.46
N SER A 97 -25.27 -10.23 2.87
CA SER A 97 -24.57 -8.94 2.80
C SER A 97 -23.83 -8.74 1.47
N LEU A 98 -22.88 -7.79 1.45
CA LEU A 98 -22.17 -7.36 0.26
C LEU A 98 -21.49 -8.53 -0.47
N LEU A 99 -20.83 -9.43 0.24
CA LEU A 99 -20.11 -10.54 -0.38
C LEU A 99 -21.04 -11.44 -1.20
N ASP A 100 -22.18 -11.82 -0.63
CA ASP A 100 -23.14 -12.69 -1.31
C ASP A 100 -23.71 -12.01 -2.56
N LEU A 101 -24.10 -10.73 -2.45
CA LEU A 101 -24.60 -9.94 -3.57
C LEU A 101 -23.54 -9.79 -4.68
N TYR A 102 -22.28 -9.58 -4.28
CA TYR A 102 -21.17 -9.47 -5.21
C TYR A 102 -20.97 -10.78 -5.97
N LEU A 103 -20.91 -11.92 -5.29
CA LEU A 103 -20.75 -13.23 -5.94
C LEU A 103 -21.96 -13.58 -6.82
N ASP A 104 -23.17 -13.30 -6.37
CA ASP A 104 -24.39 -13.56 -7.14
C ASP A 104 -24.49 -12.69 -8.39
N SER A 105 -23.86 -11.50 -8.39
CA SER A 105 -23.78 -10.66 -9.59
C SER A 105 -22.99 -11.30 -10.73
N PHE A 106 -21.94 -12.09 -10.43
CA PHE A 106 -21.23 -12.85 -11.46
C PHE A 106 -22.03 -14.06 -11.91
N LYS A 107 -22.60 -14.82 -10.96
CA LYS A 107 -23.36 -16.05 -11.26
C LYS A 107 -24.54 -15.77 -12.20
N ASN A 108 -25.20 -14.62 -12.01
CA ASN A 108 -26.38 -14.22 -12.78
C ASN A 108 -26.07 -13.16 -13.85
N GLY A 109 -24.80 -12.78 -14.02
CA GLY A 109 -24.39 -11.82 -15.03
C GLY A 109 -24.35 -12.46 -16.42
N GLU A 110 -24.53 -11.64 -17.46
CA GLU A 110 -24.47 -12.08 -18.84
C GLU A 110 -23.02 -12.39 -19.23
N ASP A 111 -22.74 -13.68 -19.48
CA ASP A 111 -21.43 -14.19 -19.93
C ASP A 111 -20.24 -13.83 -19.03
N ILE A 112 -20.45 -13.68 -17.71
CA ILE A 112 -19.37 -13.35 -16.76
C ILE A 112 -19.23 -14.32 -15.59
N ALA A 113 -20.05 -15.38 -15.52
CA ALA A 113 -19.97 -16.35 -14.43
C ALA A 113 -18.59 -17.02 -14.31
N HIS A 114 -17.91 -17.22 -15.45
CA HIS A 114 -16.56 -17.79 -15.52
C HIS A 114 -15.50 -16.91 -14.84
N LEU A 115 -15.74 -15.62 -14.66
CA LEU A 115 -14.80 -14.72 -13.97
C LEU A 115 -14.68 -15.04 -12.47
N LEU A 116 -15.61 -15.80 -11.89
CA LEU A 116 -15.48 -16.27 -10.51
C LEU A 116 -14.28 -17.18 -10.30
N ASP A 117 -13.87 -17.94 -11.33
CA ASP A 117 -12.66 -18.78 -11.26
C ASP A 117 -11.39 -17.95 -11.14
N HIS A 118 -11.47 -16.65 -11.45
CA HIS A 118 -10.39 -15.67 -11.41
C HIS A 118 -10.51 -14.66 -10.25
N LEU A 119 -11.50 -14.83 -9.37
CA LEU A 119 -11.73 -13.96 -8.23
C LEU A 119 -10.98 -14.46 -7.00
N ILE A 120 -10.24 -13.57 -6.33
CA ILE A 120 -9.69 -13.75 -4.99
C ILE A 120 -10.49 -12.88 -4.02
N VAL A 121 -11.02 -13.50 -2.98
CA VAL A 121 -11.65 -12.79 -1.86
C VAL A 121 -10.65 -12.68 -0.72
N VAL A 122 -10.20 -11.46 -0.45
CA VAL A 122 -9.24 -11.14 0.61
C VAL A 122 -10.00 -10.85 1.90
N ALA A 123 -9.90 -11.74 2.88
CA ALA A 123 -10.51 -11.58 4.18
C ALA A 123 -9.57 -10.86 5.14
N LEU A 124 -10.08 -9.80 5.78
CA LEU A 124 -9.30 -8.91 6.65
C LEU A 124 -9.40 -9.27 8.14
N ASP A 125 -10.23 -10.26 8.47
CA ASP A 125 -10.41 -10.83 9.79
C ASP A 125 -10.89 -12.30 9.69
N ALA A 126 -10.90 -12.99 10.83
CA ALA A 126 -11.24 -14.41 10.89
C ALA A 126 -12.71 -14.69 10.51
N GLY A 127 -13.64 -13.82 10.89
CA GLY A 127 -15.06 -13.96 10.55
C GLY A 127 -15.30 -13.87 9.04
N GLY A 128 -14.67 -12.88 8.40
CA GLY A 128 -14.64 -12.74 6.95
C GLY A 128 -14.04 -13.95 6.25
N PHE A 129 -12.97 -14.53 6.80
CA PHE A 129 -12.29 -15.67 6.20
C PHE A 129 -13.11 -16.97 6.29
N GLU A 130 -13.70 -17.24 7.47
CA GLU A 130 -14.58 -18.40 7.65
C GLU A 130 -15.77 -18.32 6.70
N ARG A 131 -16.38 -17.14 6.59
CA ARG A 131 -17.51 -16.94 5.69
C ARG A 131 -17.10 -17.09 4.22
N CYS A 132 -15.97 -16.52 3.82
CA CYS A 132 -15.44 -16.67 2.47
C CYS A 132 -15.35 -18.15 2.05
N LYS A 133 -14.73 -19.00 2.89
CA LYS A 133 -14.53 -20.42 2.58
C LYS A 133 -15.83 -21.19 2.33
N VAL A 134 -16.94 -20.72 2.89
CA VAL A 134 -18.27 -21.32 2.69
C VAL A 134 -18.84 -20.97 1.31
N VAL A 135 -18.55 -19.77 0.79
CA VAL A 135 -19.22 -19.22 -0.40
C VAL A 135 -18.32 -19.13 -1.64
N HIS A 136 -17.00 -19.24 -1.49
CA HIS A 136 -16.02 -19.06 -2.56
C HIS A 136 -14.76 -19.93 -2.37
N PRO A 137 -14.20 -20.56 -3.42
CA PRO A 137 -13.03 -21.45 -3.29
C PRO A 137 -11.67 -20.74 -3.21
N HIS A 138 -11.60 -19.44 -3.50
CA HIS A 138 -10.34 -18.69 -3.58
C HIS A 138 -10.30 -17.57 -2.55
N CYS A 139 -10.10 -17.97 -1.29
CA CYS A 139 -10.02 -17.09 -0.14
C CYS A 139 -8.57 -16.87 0.27
N TYR A 140 -8.22 -15.62 0.59
CA TYR A 140 -6.93 -15.27 1.16
C TYR A 140 -7.12 -14.60 2.52
N TYR A 141 -6.53 -15.14 3.57
CA TYR A 141 -6.57 -14.50 4.89
C TYR A 141 -5.40 -13.52 5.02
N LEU A 142 -5.71 -12.23 5.06
CA LEU A 142 -4.72 -11.18 5.20
C LEU A 142 -4.69 -10.72 6.65
N LEU A 143 -3.65 -11.15 7.37
CA LEU A 143 -3.39 -10.73 8.74
C LEU A 143 -3.00 -9.27 8.77
N ASN A 144 -3.75 -8.47 9.52
CA ASN A 144 -3.38 -7.10 9.82
C ASN A 144 -2.14 -7.09 10.74
N ALA A 145 -1.11 -6.35 10.35
CA ALA A 145 0.09 -6.17 11.17
C ALA A 145 -0.13 -5.21 12.34
N THR A 146 -1.19 -4.39 12.30
CA THR A 146 -1.56 -3.48 13.39
C THR A 146 -2.58 -4.12 14.33
N SER A 147 -2.62 -3.65 15.58
CA SER A 147 -3.60 -4.09 16.59
C SER A 147 -4.99 -3.47 16.41
N THR A 148 -5.22 -2.76 15.31
CA THR A 148 -6.49 -2.09 15.04
C THR A 148 -7.53 -3.09 14.59
N ASP A 149 -8.64 -3.18 15.33
CA ASP A 149 -9.79 -4.00 14.94
C ASP A 149 -10.50 -3.39 13.74
N ILE A 150 -10.51 -4.13 12.64
CA ILE A 150 -11.09 -3.75 11.36
C ILE A 150 -12.27 -4.66 10.95
N SER A 151 -12.79 -5.49 11.86
CA SER A 151 -13.88 -6.45 11.64
C SER A 151 -15.24 -5.78 11.37
N SER A 152 -15.48 -4.64 12.00
CA SER A 152 -16.77 -3.93 11.94
C SER A 152 -16.95 -3.05 10.69
N ALA A 153 -18.17 -2.54 10.48
CA ALA A 153 -18.39 -1.49 9.48
C ALA A 153 -17.72 -0.19 9.96
N ASN A 154 -16.60 0.15 9.34
CA ASN A 154 -15.81 1.31 9.74
C ASN A 154 -16.32 2.61 9.09
N SER A 155 -16.54 3.64 9.91
CA SER A 155 -16.91 4.97 9.44
C SER A 155 -15.75 5.61 8.65
N TYR A 156 -16.11 6.34 7.60
CA TYR A 156 -15.17 7.01 6.72
C TYR A 156 -14.14 7.85 7.49
N MET A 157 -12.85 7.73 7.12
CA MET A 157 -11.71 8.47 7.69
C MET A 157 -11.38 8.20 9.16
N THR A 158 -12.02 7.22 9.81
CA THR A 158 -11.55 6.74 11.12
C THR A 158 -10.19 6.05 11.01
N PRO A 159 -9.41 5.95 12.11
CA PRO A 159 -8.15 5.20 12.10
C PRO A 159 -8.30 3.78 11.56
N ALA A 160 -9.35 3.06 11.98
CA ALA A 160 -9.64 1.72 11.48
C ALA A 160 -10.04 1.69 9.99
N TYR A 161 -10.72 2.71 9.48
CA TYR A 161 -10.96 2.86 8.05
C TYR A 161 -9.65 3.08 7.27
N LEU A 162 -8.76 3.94 7.76
CA LEU A 162 -7.46 4.17 7.12
C LEU A 162 -6.62 2.88 7.12
N GLU A 163 -6.67 2.12 8.20
CA GLU A 163 -6.01 0.82 8.29
C GLU A 163 -6.54 -0.19 7.26
N LEU A 164 -7.87 -0.24 7.06
CA LEU A 164 -8.47 -1.03 5.99
C LEU A 164 -7.95 -0.62 4.60
N VAL A 165 -7.82 0.69 4.36
CA VAL A 165 -7.33 1.22 3.08
C VAL A 165 -5.87 0.82 2.88
N TRP A 166 -5.02 1.02 3.89
CA TRP A 166 -3.60 0.64 3.82
C TRP A 166 -3.42 -0.85 3.61
N THR A 167 -4.14 -1.68 4.36
CA THR A 167 -4.11 -3.14 4.24
C THR A 167 -4.44 -3.60 2.81
N LYS A 168 -5.47 -2.99 2.18
CA LYS A 168 -5.82 -3.26 0.78
C LYS A 168 -4.71 -2.84 -0.19
N LEU A 169 -4.12 -1.66 0.01
CA LEU A 169 -3.05 -1.15 -0.84
C LEU A 169 -1.78 -2.01 -0.74
N THR A 170 -1.41 -2.46 0.46
CA THR A 170 -0.26 -3.35 0.66
C THR A 170 -0.46 -4.68 -0.06
N PHE A 171 -1.66 -5.27 0.03
CA PHE A 171 -1.97 -6.49 -0.73
C PHE A 171 -1.84 -6.26 -2.25
N GLN A 172 -2.42 -5.17 -2.76
CA GLN A 172 -2.36 -4.82 -4.17
C GLN A 172 -0.91 -4.58 -4.64
N GLN A 173 -0.09 -3.90 -3.84
CA GLN A 173 1.33 -3.74 -4.10
C GLN A 173 2.04 -5.09 -4.21
N GLN A 174 1.79 -6.01 -3.27
CA GLN A 174 2.42 -7.33 -3.30
C GLN A 174 2.06 -8.12 -4.56
N VAL A 175 0.81 -8.03 -5.04
CA VAL A 175 0.38 -8.67 -6.29
C VAL A 175 1.18 -8.13 -7.49
N LEU A 176 1.41 -6.81 -7.55
CA LEU A 176 2.21 -6.18 -8.60
C LEU A 176 3.69 -6.57 -8.52
N GLU A 177 4.26 -6.61 -7.32
CA GLU A 177 5.66 -7.03 -7.09
C GLU A 177 5.91 -8.48 -7.51
N LEU A 178 4.89 -9.33 -7.42
CA LEU A 178 4.92 -10.71 -7.92
C LEU A 178 4.70 -10.82 -9.44
N GLY A 179 4.50 -9.69 -10.13
CA GLY A 179 4.37 -9.63 -11.59
C GLY A 179 3.00 -10.05 -12.13
N TYR A 180 1.94 -9.83 -11.35
CA TYR A 180 0.54 -10.02 -11.75
C TYR A 180 -0.17 -8.69 -11.95
N ASN A 181 -1.21 -8.68 -12.76
CA ASN A 181 -2.13 -7.56 -12.91
C ASN A 181 -3.38 -7.80 -12.05
N PHE A 182 -4.12 -6.75 -11.72
CA PHE A 182 -5.38 -6.93 -11.00
C PHE A 182 -6.48 -5.97 -11.41
N LEU A 183 -7.71 -6.47 -11.31
CA LEU A 183 -8.92 -5.67 -11.24
C LEU A 183 -9.43 -5.70 -9.81
N PHE A 184 -9.89 -4.57 -9.27
CA PHE A 184 -10.36 -4.49 -7.90
C PHE A 184 -11.66 -3.71 -7.79
N THR A 185 -12.54 -4.15 -6.89
CA THR A 185 -13.76 -3.42 -6.56
C THR A 185 -13.51 -2.38 -5.47
N ALA A 186 -13.61 -1.11 -5.83
CA ALA A 186 -13.57 -0.01 -4.87
C ALA A 186 -14.88 0.05 -4.07
N ARG A 187 -14.74 -0.06 -2.74
CA ARG A 187 -15.74 0.33 -1.75
C ARG A 187 -15.05 1.07 -0.61
#